data_AF-A0A355DI99-F1
#
_entry.id   AF-A0A355DI99-F1
#
_cell.length_a   1.000
_cell.length_b   1.000
_cell.length_c   1.000
_cell.angle_alpha   90.00
_cell.angle_beta   90.00
_cell.angle_gamma   90.00
#
_symmetry.space_group_name_H-M   'P 1'
#
loop_
_entity.id
_entity.type
_entity.pdbx_description
1 polymer ?
#
loop_
_entity_poly.entity_id
_entity_poly.type
_entity_poly.pdbx_seq_one_letter_code
_entity_poly.pdbx_strand_id
1 'polypeptide(L)'
;MTQHKSNWPDWLELLCGSLNCSPHFRQELDRQLAQQANILAGINVHEGFGLLPKNSNVQYDKDNVAHLDADLIAPDNWGYPVQIAWRCEAHPQEQIVPQDPLPPSRGCRLRAGWEALPTEELKAKYTQPIQPPFSISGNFSFEIEWQYFAWSDVWLELQTRQEAKEEQIKAVEVTLEQAREEWNRQPEEHGLIHNWSGLRRLDARCYELHIDFGSAEQSAMSYWLQALEGLAKELLLSRLIVRGVPGQKNLS
;
A
#
# COMPACT_ATOMS: atom_id res chain seq x y z
N MET A 1 23.39 8.00 -3.10
CA MET A 1 22.22 7.43 -2.41
C MET A 1 21.04 7.54 -3.35
N THR A 2 20.73 6.46 -4.07
CA THR A 2 19.54 6.35 -4.91
C THR A 2 18.43 5.75 -4.06
N GLN A 3 17.46 6.58 -3.65
CA GLN A 3 16.19 6.08 -3.13
C GLN A 3 15.57 5.19 -4.22
N HIS A 4 15.49 3.89 -3.99
CA HIS A 4 14.53 3.07 -4.72
C HIS A 4 13.14 3.49 -4.24
N LYS A 5 12.60 4.54 -4.86
CA LYS A 5 11.16 4.76 -4.89
C LYS A 5 10.55 3.47 -5.41
N SER A 6 9.48 3.00 -4.77
CA SER A 6 8.55 2.09 -5.42
C SER A 6 8.35 2.60 -6.85
N ASN A 7 8.65 1.78 -7.85
CA ASN A 7 8.52 2.16 -9.27
C ASN A 7 7.05 2.33 -9.69
N TRP A 8 6.12 2.26 -8.74
CA TRP A 8 4.74 2.58 -9.00
C TRP A 8 4.63 4.06 -9.34
N PRO A 9 4.05 4.39 -10.52
CA PRO A 9 3.76 5.76 -10.86
C PRO A 9 2.88 6.38 -9.77
N ASP A 10 2.93 7.70 -9.62
CA ASP A 10 2.00 8.41 -8.76
C ASP A 10 0.56 7.96 -9.11
N TRP A 11 -0.29 7.74 -8.11
CA TRP A 11 -1.55 7.02 -8.32
C TRP A 11 -2.48 7.72 -9.33
N LEU A 12 -2.31 9.02 -9.58
CA LEU A 12 -3.03 9.77 -10.61
C LEU A 12 -2.24 10.01 -11.90
N GLU A 13 -0.98 9.59 -11.98
CA GLU A 13 -0.08 9.92 -13.08
C GLU A 13 -0.63 9.52 -14.45
N LEU A 14 -1.14 8.30 -14.57
CA LEU A 14 -1.69 7.79 -15.83
C LEU A 14 -2.97 8.54 -16.23
N LEU A 15 -3.88 8.75 -15.27
CA LEU A 15 -5.09 9.53 -15.49
C LEU A 15 -4.76 10.95 -15.94
N CYS A 16 -3.98 11.68 -15.13
CA CYS A 16 -3.64 13.08 -15.38
C CYS A 16 -2.76 13.26 -16.62
N GLY A 17 -1.91 12.30 -16.94
CA GLY A 17 -1.15 12.25 -18.17
C GLY A 17 -2.06 12.14 -19.40
N SER A 18 -3.05 11.24 -19.37
CA SER A 18 -3.98 11.05 -20.48
C SER A 18 -4.89 12.27 -20.72
N LEU A 19 -5.26 12.97 -19.64
CA LEU A 19 -6.17 14.11 -19.68
C LEU A 19 -5.42 15.44 -19.82
N ASN A 20 -4.08 15.44 -19.80
CA ASN A 20 -3.26 16.65 -19.73
C ASN A 20 -3.70 17.60 -18.60
N CYS A 21 -3.96 17.06 -17.40
CA CYS A 21 -4.47 17.84 -16.28
C CYS A 21 -3.54 19.01 -15.93
N SER A 22 -4.11 20.19 -15.68
CA SER A 22 -3.37 21.29 -15.08
C SER A 22 -2.90 20.89 -13.66
N PRO A 23 -1.76 21.42 -13.17
CA PRO A 23 -1.25 21.07 -11.84
C PRO A 23 -2.25 21.28 -10.71
N HIS A 24 -3.03 22.37 -10.79
CA HIS A 24 -4.07 22.68 -9.81
C HIS A 24 -5.24 21.68 -9.88
N PHE A 25 -5.69 21.31 -11.09
CA PHE A 25 -6.73 20.30 -11.24
C PHE A 25 -6.30 18.96 -10.64
N ARG A 26 -5.07 18.51 -10.94
CA ARG A 26 -4.49 17.30 -10.35
C ARG A 26 -4.46 17.36 -8.83
N GLN A 27 -4.01 18.47 -8.26
CA GLN A 27 -3.92 18.63 -6.81
C GLN A 27 -5.30 18.55 -6.12
N GLU A 28 -6.33 19.18 -6.68
CA GLU A 28 -7.68 19.11 -6.11
C GLU A 28 -8.31 17.73 -6.29
N LEU A 29 -8.07 17.08 -7.43
CA LEU A 29 -8.53 15.72 -7.67
C LEU A 29 -7.90 14.74 -6.67
N ASP A 30 -6.58 14.81 -6.49
CA ASP A 30 -5.81 14.03 -5.52
C ASP A 30 -6.38 14.15 -4.12
N ARG A 31 -6.44 15.40 -3.62
CA ARG A 31 -6.92 15.70 -2.26
C ARG A 31 -8.32 15.16 -2.03
N GLN A 32 -9.26 15.38 -2.96
CA GLN A 32 -10.67 15.04 -2.76
C GLN A 32 -10.93 13.55 -2.91
N LEU A 33 -10.36 12.91 -3.94
CA LEU A 33 -10.58 11.48 -4.18
C LEU A 33 -9.87 10.61 -3.15
N ALA A 34 -8.63 10.94 -2.76
CA ALA A 34 -7.90 10.22 -1.72
C ALA A 34 -8.61 10.31 -0.36
N GLN A 35 -9.06 11.52 0.01
CA GLN A 35 -9.85 11.73 1.22
C GLN A 35 -11.15 10.92 1.20
N GLN A 36 -11.89 10.92 0.09
CA GLN A 36 -13.13 10.14 -0.02
C GLN A 36 -12.88 8.63 -0.02
N ALA A 37 -11.83 8.14 -0.68
CA ALA A 37 -11.48 6.72 -0.67
C ALA A 37 -11.17 6.24 0.75
N ASN A 38 -10.46 7.07 1.54
CA ASN A 38 -10.20 6.79 2.94
C ASN A 38 -11.48 6.80 3.78
N ILE A 39 -12.37 7.78 3.61
CA ILE A 39 -13.61 7.87 4.39
C ILE A 39 -14.58 6.73 4.04
N LEU A 40 -14.76 6.45 2.75
CA LEU A 40 -15.74 5.47 2.26
C LEU A 40 -15.24 4.06 2.45
N ALA A 41 -14.05 3.76 1.91
CA ALA A 41 -13.51 2.41 1.82
C ALA A 41 -12.40 2.12 2.81
N GLY A 42 -11.94 3.10 3.61
CA GLY A 42 -10.87 2.94 4.59
C GLY A 42 -9.48 2.72 3.99
N ILE A 43 -9.32 2.92 2.67
CA ILE A 43 -8.06 2.69 1.97
C ILE A 43 -7.22 3.97 1.86
N ASN A 44 -5.90 3.83 1.85
CA ASN A 44 -4.98 4.90 1.50
C ASN A 44 -4.46 4.67 0.07
N VAL A 45 -4.99 5.43 -0.90
CA VAL A 45 -4.63 5.26 -2.34
C VAL A 45 -3.15 5.54 -2.63
N HIS A 46 -2.45 6.28 -1.76
CA HIS A 46 -1.02 6.52 -1.91
C HIS A 46 -0.16 5.29 -1.59
N GLU A 47 -0.74 4.24 -1.01
CA GLU A 47 -0.05 3.00 -0.64
C GLU A 47 -0.09 1.98 -1.80
N GLY A 48 0.27 2.42 -3.01
CA GLY A 48 0.47 1.56 -4.17
C GLY A 48 -0.75 1.34 -5.06
N PHE A 49 -1.79 2.17 -4.95
CA PHE A 49 -2.86 2.17 -5.95
C PHE A 49 -2.46 2.97 -7.20
N GLY A 50 -3.17 2.74 -8.30
CA GLY A 50 -3.11 3.53 -9.52
C GLY A 50 -4.50 3.73 -10.10
N LEU A 51 -4.74 4.87 -10.74
CA LEU A 51 -6.00 5.18 -11.40
C LEU A 51 -5.79 5.23 -12.91
N LEU A 52 -6.34 4.23 -13.60
CA LEU A 52 -6.19 4.04 -15.03
C LEU A 52 -7.49 4.42 -15.75
N PRO A 53 -7.52 5.46 -16.59
CA PRO A 53 -8.72 5.80 -17.36
C PRO A 53 -9.02 4.69 -18.37
N LYS A 54 -10.29 4.28 -18.49
CA LYS A 54 -10.71 3.32 -19.54
C LYS A 54 -10.62 3.92 -20.93
N ASN A 55 -10.83 5.22 -21.01
CA ASN A 55 -10.69 6.04 -22.21
C ASN A 55 -10.43 7.49 -21.80
N SER A 56 -10.06 8.35 -22.75
CA SER A 56 -9.83 9.78 -22.51
C SER A 56 -11.10 10.63 -22.72
N ASN A 57 -12.27 10.01 -22.87
CA ASN A 57 -13.51 10.70 -23.21
C ASN A 57 -14.28 11.07 -21.95
N VAL A 58 -14.09 12.32 -21.50
CA VAL A 58 -14.92 12.92 -20.45
C VAL A 58 -16.33 13.15 -21.00
N GLN A 59 -17.33 12.60 -20.32
CA GLN A 59 -18.74 12.82 -20.65
C GLN A 59 -19.33 13.90 -19.76
N TYR A 60 -20.18 14.77 -20.31
CA TYR A 60 -20.87 15.79 -19.53
C TYR A 60 -22.37 15.49 -19.53
N ASP A 61 -22.98 15.54 -18.35
CA ASP A 61 -24.43 15.45 -18.23
C ASP A 61 -25.12 16.81 -18.46
N LYS A 62 -26.44 16.81 -18.34
CA LYS A 62 -27.28 18.01 -18.51
C LYS A 62 -26.99 19.13 -17.49
N ASP A 63 -26.35 18.80 -16.37
CA ASP A 63 -25.99 19.70 -15.29
C ASP A 63 -24.49 20.07 -15.35
N ASN A 64 -23.84 19.79 -16.49
CA ASN A 64 -22.41 19.97 -16.76
C ASN A 64 -21.49 19.28 -15.74
N VAL A 65 -21.94 18.21 -15.10
CA VAL A 65 -21.06 17.34 -14.34
C VAL A 65 -20.28 16.48 -15.32
N ALA A 66 -18.96 16.55 -15.21
CA ALA A 66 -18.05 15.70 -15.95
C ALA A 66 -17.99 14.33 -15.29
N HIS A 67 -18.04 13.28 -16.10
CA HIS A 67 -17.96 11.88 -15.69
C HIS A 67 -16.87 11.17 -16.47
N LEU A 68 -16.13 10.30 -15.80
CA LEU A 68 -15.10 9.47 -16.43
C LEU A 68 -15.04 8.08 -15.78
N ASP A 69 -15.13 7.05 -16.63
CA ASP A 69 -14.91 5.68 -16.22
C ASP A 69 -13.41 5.36 -16.16
N ALA A 70 -13.00 4.72 -15.07
CA ALA A 70 -11.63 4.31 -14.84
C ALA A 70 -11.59 2.93 -14.17
N ASP A 71 -10.39 2.39 -14.05
CA ASP A 71 -10.09 1.27 -13.17
C ASP A 71 -9.15 1.75 -12.07
N LEU A 72 -9.55 1.57 -10.82
CA LEU A 72 -8.69 1.72 -9.66
C LEU A 72 -7.88 0.42 -9.54
N ILE A 73 -6.62 0.47 -9.94
CA ILE A 73 -5.67 -0.63 -9.85
C ILE A 73 -5.14 -0.66 -8.43
N ALA A 74 -5.34 -1.77 -7.74
CA ALA A 74 -4.83 -2.00 -6.40
C ALA A 74 -3.36 -2.47 -6.41
N PRO A 75 -2.67 -2.46 -5.24
CA PRO A 75 -1.29 -2.91 -5.12
C PRO A 75 -1.05 -4.36 -5.58
N ASP A 76 -2.11 -5.17 -5.60
CA ASP A 76 -2.11 -6.56 -6.04
C ASP A 76 -2.31 -6.72 -7.56
N ASN A 77 -2.27 -5.60 -8.30
CA ASN A 77 -2.57 -5.50 -9.72
C ASN A 77 -4.02 -5.83 -10.11
N TRP A 78 -4.96 -5.88 -9.16
CA TRP A 78 -6.38 -6.06 -9.46
C TRP A 78 -7.03 -4.73 -9.83
N GLY A 79 -7.76 -4.72 -10.95
CA GLY A 79 -8.52 -3.55 -11.40
C GLY A 79 -9.95 -3.55 -10.87
N TYR A 80 -10.34 -2.46 -10.22
CA TYR A 80 -11.70 -2.21 -9.77
C TYR A 80 -12.37 -1.18 -10.68
N PRO A 81 -13.49 -1.50 -11.34
CA PRO A 81 -14.21 -0.51 -12.12
C PRO A 81 -14.73 0.61 -11.20
N VAL A 82 -14.38 1.84 -11.53
CA VAL A 82 -14.78 3.04 -10.80
C VAL A 82 -15.27 4.11 -11.77
N GLN A 83 -16.03 5.05 -11.24
CA GLN A 83 -16.42 6.25 -11.96
C GLN A 83 -16.11 7.48 -11.11
N ILE A 84 -15.40 8.43 -11.70
CA ILE A 84 -15.12 9.72 -11.07
C ILE A 84 -15.99 10.79 -11.72
N ALA A 85 -16.45 11.73 -10.89
CA ALA A 85 -17.23 12.87 -11.35
C ALA A 85 -16.65 14.17 -10.81
N TRP A 86 -16.72 15.24 -11.59
CA TRP A 86 -16.34 16.57 -11.14
C TRP A 86 -17.16 17.70 -11.75
N ARG A 87 -17.21 18.83 -11.05
CA ARG A 87 -17.87 20.06 -11.52
C ARG A 87 -17.30 21.31 -10.85
N CYS A 88 -17.67 22.47 -11.36
CA CYS A 88 -17.47 23.74 -10.68
C CYS A 88 -18.54 23.96 -9.60
N GLU A 89 -18.13 24.24 -8.36
CA GLU A 89 -19.09 24.54 -7.28
C GLU A 89 -19.72 25.94 -7.44
N ALA A 90 -18.92 26.94 -7.82
CA ALA A 90 -19.38 28.33 -7.93
C ALA A 90 -20.19 28.61 -9.21
N HIS A 91 -19.93 27.86 -10.28
CA HIS A 91 -20.58 28.05 -11.59
C HIS A 91 -21.01 26.69 -12.18
N PRO A 92 -22.10 26.09 -11.69
CA PRO A 92 -22.55 24.76 -12.13
C PRO A 92 -22.87 24.66 -13.64
N GLN A 93 -23.05 25.79 -14.31
CA GLN A 93 -23.32 25.84 -15.75
C GLN A 93 -22.04 25.80 -16.61
N GLU A 94 -20.85 25.91 -16.01
CA GLU A 94 -19.58 25.86 -16.72
C GLU A 94 -19.04 24.43 -16.80
N GLN A 95 -18.65 24.02 -18.00
CA GLN A 95 -17.92 22.77 -18.21
C GLN A 95 -16.47 22.96 -17.75
N ILE A 96 -16.03 22.11 -16.83
CA ILE A 96 -14.66 22.11 -16.32
C ILE A 96 -13.82 21.09 -17.07
N VAL A 97 -12.92 21.62 -17.89
CA VAL A 97 -11.98 20.83 -18.68
C VAL A 97 -10.67 20.64 -17.90
N PRO A 98 -10.12 19.42 -17.80
CA PRO A 98 -8.92 19.14 -16.99
C PRO A 98 -7.68 19.95 -17.35
N GLN A 99 -7.52 20.36 -18.62
CA GLN A 99 -6.35 21.11 -19.09
C GLN A 99 -6.35 22.58 -18.65
N ASP A 100 -7.53 23.13 -18.35
CA ASP A 100 -7.64 24.54 -18.06
C ASP A 100 -7.08 24.83 -16.66
N PRO A 101 -6.21 25.84 -16.51
CA PRO A 101 -5.86 26.33 -15.20
C PRO A 101 -7.12 26.96 -14.61
N LEU A 102 -7.72 26.31 -13.61
CA LEU A 102 -8.86 26.84 -12.86
C LEU A 102 -8.48 28.26 -12.36
N PRO A 103 -9.02 29.34 -12.95
CA PRO A 103 -8.49 30.67 -12.64
C PRO A 103 -8.90 31.03 -11.21
N PRO A 104 -7.96 31.44 -10.34
CA PRO A 104 -8.29 32.00 -9.03
C PRO A 104 -9.26 33.19 -9.15
N SER A 105 -9.22 33.90 -10.28
CA SER A 105 -10.06 35.05 -10.59
C SER A 105 -11.52 34.74 -10.91
N ARG A 106 -11.88 33.47 -11.19
CA ARG A 106 -13.28 33.06 -11.44
C ARG A 106 -14.00 32.52 -10.20
N GLY A 107 -13.27 32.30 -9.09
CA GLY A 107 -13.83 31.70 -7.87
C GLY A 107 -14.32 30.26 -8.04
N CYS A 108 -14.01 29.62 -9.17
CA CYS A 108 -14.42 28.25 -9.44
C CYS A 108 -13.62 27.27 -8.57
N ARG A 109 -14.28 26.65 -7.61
CA ARG A 109 -13.72 25.55 -6.80
C ARG A 109 -14.13 24.22 -7.43
N LEU A 110 -13.15 23.40 -7.78
CA LEU A 110 -13.40 22.03 -8.26
C LEU A 110 -14.03 21.24 -7.12
N ARG A 111 -15.16 20.59 -7.40
CA ARG A 111 -15.70 19.54 -6.55
C ARG A 111 -15.62 18.23 -7.32
N ALA A 112 -14.80 17.31 -6.84
CA ALA A 112 -14.60 16.00 -7.42
C ALA A 112 -15.01 14.91 -6.42
N GLY A 113 -15.44 13.76 -6.93
CA GLY A 113 -15.79 12.63 -6.08
C GLY A 113 -15.94 11.33 -6.85
N TRP A 114 -16.13 10.26 -6.10
CA TRP A 114 -16.47 8.96 -6.65
C TRP A 114 -17.98 8.90 -6.90
N GLU A 115 -18.38 8.74 -8.16
CA GLU A 115 -19.77 8.40 -8.52
C GLU A 115 -20.01 6.91 -8.31
N ALA A 116 -19.01 6.08 -8.61
CA ALA A 116 -18.99 4.65 -8.31
C ALA A 116 -17.63 4.24 -7.75
N LEU A 117 -17.62 3.73 -6.52
CA LEU A 117 -16.48 3.11 -5.85
C LEU A 117 -16.95 1.80 -5.20
N PRO A 118 -16.32 0.63 -5.48
CA PRO A 118 -16.71 -0.65 -4.89
C PRO A 118 -16.27 -0.72 -3.41
N THR A 119 -16.92 0.11 -2.59
CA THR A 119 -16.52 0.45 -1.23
C THR A 119 -16.47 -0.79 -0.34
N GLU A 120 -17.52 -1.62 -0.35
CA GLU A 120 -17.57 -2.82 0.49
C GLU A 120 -16.51 -3.86 0.11
N GLU A 121 -16.25 -4.03 -1.19
CA GLU A 121 -15.23 -4.96 -1.69
C GLU A 121 -13.82 -4.49 -1.32
N LEU A 122 -13.54 -3.20 -1.54
CA LEU A 122 -12.28 -2.58 -1.16
C LEU A 122 -12.08 -2.63 0.36
N LYS A 123 -13.12 -2.32 1.13
CA LYS A 123 -13.08 -2.38 2.59
C LYS A 123 -12.82 -3.81 3.07
N ALA A 124 -13.55 -4.79 2.56
CA ALA A 124 -13.36 -6.19 2.92
C ALA A 124 -11.92 -6.67 2.66
N LYS A 125 -11.33 -6.26 1.53
CA LYS A 125 -10.02 -6.75 1.09
C LYS A 125 -8.83 -5.96 1.64
N TYR A 126 -8.96 -4.64 1.80
CA TYR A 126 -7.86 -3.73 2.12
C TYR A 126 -8.03 -2.98 3.45
N THR A 127 -9.06 -3.27 4.25
CA THR A 127 -9.22 -2.66 5.59
C THR A 127 -9.44 -3.65 6.71
N GLN A 128 -9.85 -4.88 6.41
CA GLN A 128 -10.05 -5.85 7.47
C GLN A 128 -8.69 -6.29 8.02
N PRO A 129 -8.47 -6.20 9.34
CA PRO A 129 -7.37 -6.91 9.97
C PRO A 129 -7.63 -8.40 9.72
N ILE A 130 -6.86 -8.98 8.81
CA ILE A 130 -6.88 -10.42 8.60
C ILE A 130 -6.38 -10.98 9.92
N GLN A 131 -7.25 -11.69 10.65
CA GLN A 131 -6.77 -12.47 11.79
C GLN A 131 -5.60 -13.31 11.30
N PRO A 132 -4.48 -13.36 12.05
CA PRO A 132 -3.33 -14.12 11.60
C PRO A 132 -3.83 -15.52 11.23
N PRO A 133 -3.55 -16.02 10.00
CA PRO A 133 -4.16 -17.25 9.50
C PRO A 133 -3.76 -18.50 10.31
N PHE A 134 -2.93 -18.34 11.33
CA PHE A 134 -2.39 -19.37 12.19
C PHE A 134 -2.21 -18.82 13.61
N SER A 135 -2.34 -19.71 14.60
CA SER A 135 -1.96 -19.43 15.97
C SER A 135 -0.44 -19.30 16.06
N ILE A 136 0.07 -18.08 16.15
CA ILE A 136 1.47 -17.88 16.50
C ILE A 136 1.61 -18.18 17.98
N SER A 137 2.07 -19.39 18.29
CA SER A 137 2.41 -19.79 19.65
C SER A 137 3.80 -19.25 19.99
N GLY A 138 3.87 -18.22 20.83
CA GLY A 138 5.13 -17.68 21.31
C GLY A 138 4.93 -16.55 22.32
N ASN A 139 5.71 -16.58 23.40
CA ASN A 139 5.83 -15.43 24.30
C ASN A 139 6.94 -14.53 23.76
N PHE A 140 6.59 -13.60 22.89
CA PHE A 140 7.52 -12.60 22.37
C PHE A 140 7.75 -11.49 23.40
N SER A 141 8.97 -10.96 23.45
CA SER A 141 9.33 -9.84 24.33
C SER A 141 8.90 -8.47 23.76
N PHE A 142 8.33 -8.46 22.57
CA PHE A 142 7.79 -7.30 21.85
C PHE A 142 6.33 -7.52 21.45
N GLU A 143 5.61 -6.43 21.22
CA GLU A 143 4.24 -6.46 20.71
C GLU A 143 4.24 -6.77 19.21
N ILE A 144 3.31 -7.61 18.75
CA ILE A 144 3.12 -7.88 17.32
C ILE A 144 1.76 -7.31 16.89
N GLU A 145 1.79 -6.40 15.94
CA GLU A 145 0.61 -5.80 15.33
C GLU A 145 0.47 -6.32 13.89
N TRP A 146 -0.67 -6.93 13.57
CA TRP A 146 -0.96 -7.48 12.24
C TRP A 146 -1.80 -6.50 11.43
N GLN A 147 -1.32 -6.10 10.27
CA GLN A 147 -1.97 -5.11 9.40
C GLN A 147 -1.98 -5.60 7.96
N TYR A 148 -3.11 -6.11 7.46
CA TYR A 148 -3.22 -6.66 6.11
C TYR A 148 -2.32 -7.88 5.89
N PHE A 149 -2.84 -8.92 5.25
CA PHE A 149 -2.06 -10.13 5.02
C PHE A 149 -2.41 -10.72 3.68
N ALA A 150 -1.44 -10.83 2.80
CA ALA A 150 -1.43 -12.00 1.95
C ALA A 150 -0.11 -12.74 2.08
N TRP A 151 -0.26 -14.05 2.07
CA TRP A 151 0.83 -14.98 1.85
C TRP A 151 1.12 -14.93 0.34
N SER A 152 2.34 -14.70 -0.18
CA SER A 152 3.70 -14.96 0.30
C SER A 152 4.56 -13.74 0.63
N ASP A 153 4.09 -12.51 0.43
CA ASP A 153 4.93 -11.31 0.53
C ASP A 153 4.58 -10.48 1.75
N VAL A 154 5.56 -10.25 2.61
CA VAL A 154 5.36 -9.57 3.89
C VAL A 154 6.42 -8.51 4.14
N TRP A 155 5.96 -7.31 4.49
CA TRP A 155 6.73 -6.23 5.05
C TRP A 155 6.69 -6.31 6.58
N LEU A 156 7.86 -6.31 7.22
CA LEU A 156 7.99 -6.18 8.66
C LEU A 156 8.54 -4.80 8.99
N GLU A 157 7.81 -4.04 9.79
CA GLU A 157 8.29 -2.79 10.38
C GLU A 157 8.70 -3.04 11.84
N LEU A 158 9.98 -2.87 12.12
CA LEU A 158 10.60 -3.03 13.43
C LEU A 158 10.70 -1.67 14.12
N GLN A 159 10.01 -1.54 15.25
CA GLN A 159 10.05 -0.33 16.08
C GLN A 159 10.86 -0.58 17.34
N THR A 160 11.98 0.13 17.47
CA THR A 160 12.91 0.03 18.59
C THR A 160 12.68 1.16 19.61
N ARG A 161 13.01 0.91 20.88
CA ARG A 161 12.87 1.94 21.93
C ARG A 161 13.85 3.11 21.77
N GLN A 162 15.00 2.84 21.16
CA GLN A 162 16.06 3.80 20.87
C GLN A 162 16.67 3.52 19.50
N GLU A 163 17.45 4.46 18.98
CA GLU A 163 18.17 4.26 17.72
C GLU A 163 19.11 3.06 17.82
N ALA A 164 18.98 2.14 16.85
CA ALA A 164 19.83 0.96 16.80
C ALA A 164 21.20 1.33 16.21
N LYS A 165 22.24 0.80 16.83
CA LYS A 165 23.63 0.94 16.37
C LYS A 165 23.85 0.10 15.12
N GLU A 166 24.82 0.50 14.31
CA GLU A 166 25.14 -0.20 13.06
C GLU A 166 25.50 -1.68 13.28
N GLU A 167 26.18 -2.00 14.38
CA GLU A 167 26.52 -3.38 14.73
C GLU A 167 25.28 -4.23 15.04
N GLN A 168 24.26 -3.62 15.65
CA GLN A 168 22.99 -4.29 15.97
C GLN A 168 22.20 -4.57 14.69
N ILE A 169 22.18 -3.60 13.76
CA ILE A 169 21.55 -3.78 12.45
C ILE A 169 22.24 -4.93 11.69
N LYS A 170 23.58 -4.93 11.62
CA LYS A 170 24.32 -6.02 10.97
C LYS A 170 24.06 -7.38 11.62
N ALA A 171 23.95 -7.45 12.95
CA ALA A 171 23.61 -8.68 13.65
C ALA A 171 22.25 -9.22 13.22
N VAL A 172 21.24 -8.34 13.08
CA VAL A 172 19.93 -8.75 12.54
C VAL A 172 20.04 -9.27 11.14
N GLU A 173 20.74 -8.57 10.25
CA GLU A 173 20.84 -9.01 8.87
C GLU A 173 21.50 -10.39 8.75
N VAL A 174 22.55 -10.63 9.54
CA VAL A 174 23.22 -11.94 9.61
C VAL A 174 22.28 -13.02 10.14
N THR A 175 21.56 -12.77 11.23
CA THR A 175 20.65 -13.76 11.83
C THR A 175 19.46 -14.08 10.92
N LEU A 176 18.90 -13.07 10.24
CA LEU A 176 17.79 -13.29 9.31
C LEU A 176 18.24 -14.04 8.06
N GLU A 177 19.42 -13.75 7.53
CA GLU A 177 20.00 -14.54 6.43
C GLU A 177 20.25 -15.99 6.87
N GLN A 178 20.81 -16.20 8.05
CA GLN A 178 21.01 -17.54 8.62
C GLN A 178 19.68 -18.30 8.79
N ALA A 179 18.64 -17.63 9.30
CA ALA A 179 17.31 -18.22 9.42
C ALA A 179 16.72 -18.61 8.07
N ARG A 180 16.88 -17.78 7.04
CA ARG A 180 16.47 -18.11 5.66
C ARG A 180 17.22 -19.33 5.13
N GLU A 181 18.54 -19.34 5.26
CA GLU A 181 19.36 -20.47 4.81
C GLU A 181 19.01 -21.76 5.55
N GLU A 182 18.78 -21.70 6.86
CA GLU A 182 18.41 -22.86 7.66
C GLU A 182 17.02 -23.40 7.29
N TRP A 183 16.05 -22.52 7.06
CA TRP A 183 14.74 -22.90 6.51
C TRP A 183 14.88 -23.60 5.15
N ASN A 184 15.61 -22.99 4.21
CA ASN A 184 15.76 -23.51 2.85
C ASN A 184 16.59 -24.80 2.76
N ARG A 185 17.22 -25.26 3.86
CA ARG A 185 17.88 -26.58 3.96
C ARG A 185 16.93 -27.69 4.42
N GLN A 186 15.72 -27.36 4.89
CA GLN A 186 14.70 -28.33 5.29
C GLN A 186 14.16 -29.08 4.05
N PRO A 187 13.43 -30.20 4.21
CA PRO A 187 12.82 -30.92 3.10
C PRO A 187 11.99 -30.01 2.18
N GLU A 188 12.01 -30.27 0.87
CA GLU A 188 11.35 -29.44 -0.15
C GLU A 188 9.84 -29.26 0.09
N GLU A 189 9.20 -30.17 0.81
CA GLU A 189 7.78 -30.13 1.17
C GLU A 189 7.41 -28.87 1.98
N HIS A 190 8.35 -28.28 2.74
CA HIS A 190 8.13 -27.04 3.48
C HIS A 190 8.17 -25.77 2.62
N GLY A 191 8.56 -25.89 1.35
CA GLY A 191 8.73 -24.78 0.42
C GLY A 191 9.91 -23.86 0.77
N LEU A 192 10.14 -22.87 -0.10
CA LEU A 192 11.33 -22.03 -0.06
C LEU A 192 10.98 -20.56 0.16
N ILE A 193 11.76 -19.91 1.02
CA ILE A 193 11.80 -18.45 1.13
C ILE A 193 12.75 -17.96 0.04
N HIS A 194 12.21 -17.28 -0.96
CA HIS A 194 12.99 -16.85 -2.12
C HIS A 194 13.96 -15.73 -1.74
N ASN A 195 13.48 -14.71 -1.02
CA ASN A 195 14.27 -13.51 -0.80
C ASN A 195 13.84 -12.70 0.41
N TRP A 196 14.73 -11.81 0.86
CA TRP A 196 14.39 -10.72 1.76
C TRP A 196 15.26 -9.49 1.45
N SER A 197 14.79 -8.29 1.79
CA SER A 197 15.35 -7.04 1.25
C SER A 197 16.53 -6.43 2.02
N GLY A 198 17.01 -7.04 3.10
CA GLY A 198 17.83 -6.31 4.08
C GLY A 198 16.98 -5.37 4.96
N LEU A 199 17.61 -4.75 5.96
CA LEU A 199 16.97 -3.74 6.81
C LEU A 199 17.09 -2.34 6.21
N ARG A 200 15.94 -1.73 5.90
CA ARG A 200 15.82 -0.34 5.46
C ARG A 200 15.45 0.56 6.64
N ARG A 201 16.24 1.60 6.90
CA ARG A 201 15.88 2.61 7.91
C ARG A 201 14.76 3.53 7.38
N LEU A 202 13.63 3.58 8.09
CA LEU A 202 12.54 4.52 7.84
C LEU A 202 12.73 5.82 8.63
N ASP A 203 13.10 5.72 9.91
CA ASP A 203 13.43 6.85 10.77
C ASP A 203 14.52 6.49 11.81
N ALA A 204 14.69 7.26 12.90
CA ALA A 204 15.70 6.96 13.91
C ALA A 204 15.44 5.70 14.74
N ARG A 205 14.21 5.21 14.81
CA ARG A 205 13.79 4.07 15.64
C ARG A 205 12.93 3.07 14.88
N CYS A 206 12.80 3.28 13.57
CA CYS A 206 11.93 2.50 12.72
C CYS A 206 12.73 1.96 11.53
N TYR A 207 12.64 0.65 11.36
CA TYR A 207 13.28 -0.08 10.27
C TYR A 207 12.25 -0.96 9.60
N GLU A 208 12.45 -1.25 8.32
CA GLU A 208 11.56 -2.05 7.52
C GLU A 208 12.35 -3.08 6.74
N LEU A 209 11.78 -4.26 6.57
CA LEU A 209 12.28 -5.27 5.64
C LEU A 209 11.11 -5.95 4.93
N HIS A 210 11.35 -6.37 3.68
CA HIS A 210 10.43 -7.19 2.89
C HIS A 210 10.91 -8.63 2.86
N ILE A 211 9.98 -9.58 2.92
CA ILE A 211 10.22 -11.02 2.82
C ILE A 211 9.32 -11.57 1.72
N ASP A 212 9.92 -12.24 0.74
CA ASP A 212 9.23 -13.09 -0.22
C ASP A 212 9.33 -14.55 0.27
N PHE A 213 8.27 -15.00 0.95
CA PHE A 213 8.14 -16.36 1.43
C PHE A 213 7.90 -17.36 0.30
N GLY A 214 7.77 -16.94 -0.96
CA GLY A 214 7.66 -17.83 -2.12
C GLY A 214 6.68 -18.99 -1.94
N SER A 215 7.22 -20.20 -2.08
CA SER A 215 6.48 -21.46 -1.87
C SER A 215 6.45 -21.93 -0.42
N ALA A 216 7.10 -21.23 0.51
CA ALA A 216 7.17 -21.64 1.91
C ALA A 216 5.78 -21.79 2.55
N GLU A 217 5.69 -22.74 3.45
CA GLU A 217 4.56 -22.94 4.33
C GLU A 217 4.42 -21.79 5.34
N GLN A 218 3.20 -21.56 5.83
CA GLN A 218 2.89 -20.47 6.77
C GLN A 218 3.71 -20.53 8.07
N SER A 219 4.16 -21.72 8.48
CA SER A 219 5.06 -21.94 9.61
C SER A 219 6.40 -21.19 9.48
N ALA A 220 6.81 -20.83 8.26
CA ALA A 220 7.99 -20.00 8.00
C ALA A 220 7.93 -18.63 8.69
N MET A 221 6.74 -18.02 8.80
CA MET A 221 6.58 -16.76 9.52
C MET A 221 6.88 -16.93 11.00
N SER A 222 6.36 -17.97 11.64
CA SER A 222 6.66 -18.27 13.04
C SER A 222 8.16 -18.49 13.25
N TYR A 223 8.82 -19.17 12.32
CA TYR A 223 10.27 -19.39 12.35
C TYR A 223 11.05 -18.06 12.28
N TRP A 224 10.64 -17.16 11.37
CA TRP A 224 11.20 -15.80 11.26
C TRP A 224 10.99 -14.94 12.51
N LEU A 225 9.80 -15.00 13.10
CA LEU A 225 9.49 -14.27 14.33
C LEU A 225 10.33 -14.78 15.52
N GLN A 226 10.61 -16.09 15.58
CA GLN A 226 11.50 -16.66 16.59
C GLN A 226 12.96 -16.21 16.41
N ALA A 227 13.43 -16.11 15.16
CA ALA A 227 14.75 -15.54 14.87
C ALA A 227 14.86 -14.08 15.35
N LEU A 228 13.81 -13.28 15.14
CA LEU A 228 13.73 -11.90 15.65
C LEU A 228 13.66 -11.83 17.18
N GLU A 229 12.94 -12.75 17.84
CA GLU A 229 12.91 -12.83 19.30
C GLU A 229 14.30 -13.04 19.90
N GLY A 230 15.15 -13.85 19.25
CA GLY A 230 16.54 -14.04 19.65
C GLY A 230 17.35 -12.75 19.75
N LEU A 231 16.96 -11.72 18.99
CA LEU A 231 17.64 -10.41 18.93
C LEU A 231 16.86 -9.27 19.58
N ALA A 232 15.62 -9.52 20.00
CA ALA A 232 14.70 -8.47 20.45
C ALA A 232 15.26 -7.64 21.60
N LYS A 233 15.95 -8.27 22.55
CA LYS A 233 16.60 -7.57 23.68
C LYS A 233 17.77 -6.70 23.24
N GLU A 234 18.57 -7.17 22.30
CA GLU A 234 19.73 -6.42 21.82
C GLU A 234 19.29 -5.20 21.02
N LEU A 235 18.29 -5.36 20.14
CA LEU A 235 17.69 -4.26 19.38
C LEU A 235 16.83 -3.32 20.22
N LEU A 236 16.45 -3.75 21.43
CA LEU A 236 15.37 -3.12 22.22
C LEU A 236 14.10 -2.98 21.39
N LEU A 237 13.76 -4.05 20.67
CA LEU A 237 12.54 -4.14 19.88
C LEU A 237 11.34 -3.99 20.82
N SER A 238 10.48 -3.01 20.53
CA SER A 238 9.25 -2.78 21.31
C SER A 238 8.02 -3.30 20.59
N ARG A 239 7.98 -3.13 19.27
CA ARG A 239 6.83 -3.49 18.45
C ARG A 239 7.31 -3.96 17.08
N LEU A 240 6.62 -4.96 16.53
CA LEU A 240 6.74 -5.43 15.16
C LEU A 240 5.40 -5.24 14.48
N ILE A 241 5.35 -4.45 13.41
CA ILE A 241 4.15 -4.34 12.57
C ILE A 241 4.35 -5.24 11.37
N VAL A 242 3.45 -6.21 11.20
CA VAL A 242 3.48 -7.17 10.09
C VAL A 242 2.46 -6.73 9.05
N ARG A 243 2.95 -6.34 7.88
CA ARG A 243 2.14 -5.90 6.74
C ARG A 243 2.29 -6.83 5.55
N GLY A 244 1.24 -7.55 5.18
CA GLY A 244 1.19 -8.24 3.89
C GLY A 244 0.65 -7.30 2.82
N VAL A 245 1.26 -7.31 1.63
CA VAL A 245 0.57 -6.78 0.45
C VAL A 245 -0.49 -7.81 0.09
N PRO A 246 -1.77 -7.43 -0.17
CA PRO A 246 -2.69 -8.35 -0.81
C PRO A 246 -2.02 -8.94 -2.05
N GLY A 247 -1.90 -10.25 -2.07
CA GLY A 247 -1.15 -11.02 -3.05
C GLY A 247 -1.96 -12.28 -3.25
N GLN A 248 -2.20 -12.65 -4.51
CA GLN A 248 -2.97 -13.85 -4.80
C GLN A 248 -2.20 -15.09 -4.32
N LYS A 249 -2.77 -15.82 -3.36
CA LYS A 249 -2.61 -17.28 -3.33
C LYS A 249 -3.95 -17.91 -3.65
N ASN A 250 -4.02 -18.44 -4.87
CA ASN A 250 -4.97 -19.42 -5.40
C ASN A 250 -6.14 -19.72 -4.47
N LEU A 251 -7.28 -19.07 -4.72
CA LEU A 251 -8.56 -19.68 -4.42
C LEU A 251 -8.63 -20.95 -5.29
N SER A 252 -8.51 -22.08 -4.60
CA SER A 252 -8.69 -23.44 -5.12
C SER A 252 -9.95 -23.60 -5.96
#